data_AF-A0A9P1BLG6-F1
#
_entry.id   AF-A0A9P1BLG6-F1
#
_cell.length_a   1.000
_cell.length_b   1.000
_cell.length_c   1.000
_cell.angle_alpha   90.00
_cell.angle_beta   90.00
_cell.angle_gamma   90.00
#
_symmetry.space_group_name_H-M   'P 1'
#
loop_
_entity.id
_entity.type
_entity.pdbx_description
1 polymer ?
#
loop_
_entity_poly.entity_id
_entity_poly.type
_entity_poly.pdbx_seq_one_letter_code
_entity_poly.pdbx_strand_id
1 'polypeptide(L)'
;MADKEEAEKKGGYTYWKRDIDDAHLLPDNRPQKLDEGGAAPAQDAPKDAVGSSWNSAGTWEEKDMSVTARAELEKILTDESFSLIDADGNKVRGVTATVTGDSQAYHIRGRSRLGYEFKVKLTWKGSFDGKEVSGELDIQDLDSSDLDGFDIRPKPKNADSKSAAEALKKSARPAVKKAAELLSQRLLAR
;
A
#
# COMPACT_ATOMS: atom_id res chain seq x y z
N MET A 1 -76.39 -9.14 -17.69
CA MET A 1 -75.64 -8.33 -18.67
C MET A 1 -74.32 -7.97 -18.03
N ALA A 2 -73.24 -8.29 -18.75
CA ALA A 2 -71.88 -8.09 -18.31
C ALA A 2 -71.48 -6.63 -18.55
N ASP A 3 -70.73 -6.06 -17.62
CA ASP A 3 -69.72 -5.06 -17.94
C ASP A 3 -68.66 -5.11 -16.84
N LYS A 4 -67.48 -5.62 -17.21
CA LYS A 4 -66.28 -5.59 -16.37
C LYS A 4 -65.23 -4.88 -17.21
N GLU A 5 -65.05 -3.61 -16.87
CA GLU A 5 -64.15 -2.65 -17.50
C GLU A 5 -62.69 -3.12 -17.37
N GLU A 6 -62.08 -3.52 -18.48
CA GLU A 6 -60.66 -3.85 -18.57
C GLU A 6 -59.85 -2.55 -18.66
N ALA A 7 -59.17 -2.19 -17.57
CA ALA A 7 -58.27 -1.05 -17.54
C ALA A 7 -56.96 -1.37 -18.28
N GLU A 8 -56.79 -0.77 -19.45
CA GLU A 8 -55.61 -0.83 -20.31
C GLU A 8 -54.38 -0.20 -19.61
N LYS A 9 -53.45 -1.04 -19.13
CA LYS A 9 -52.19 -0.55 -18.54
C LYS A 9 -51.19 -0.20 -19.64
N LYS A 10 -50.98 1.12 -19.85
CA LYS A 10 -49.95 1.67 -20.74
C LYS A 10 -48.56 1.16 -20.35
N GLY A 11 -47.97 0.33 -21.22
CA GLY A 11 -46.65 -0.27 -21.04
C GLY A 11 -45.53 0.75 -21.18
N GLY A 12 -44.93 1.15 -20.06
CA GLY A 12 -43.60 1.77 -20.04
C GLY A 12 -42.53 0.72 -20.27
N TYR A 13 -41.53 1.02 -21.12
CA TYR A 13 -40.42 0.16 -21.49
C TYR A 13 -39.59 -0.24 -20.24
N THR A 14 -39.96 -1.32 -19.58
CA THR A 14 -39.12 -2.04 -18.64
C THR A 14 -38.97 -3.45 -19.15
N TYR A 15 -37.77 -3.79 -19.62
CA TYR A 15 -37.40 -5.11 -20.14
C TYR A 15 -37.19 -6.11 -18.99
N TRP A 16 -38.17 -6.22 -18.10
CA TRP A 16 -38.22 -7.24 -17.06
C TRP A 16 -39.64 -7.81 -17.07
N LYS A 17 -39.88 -8.75 -17.99
CA LYS A 17 -41.14 -9.50 -18.02
C LYS A 17 -41.24 -10.33 -16.75
N ARG A 18 -42.05 -9.87 -15.80
CA ARG A 18 -42.34 -10.62 -14.56
C ARG A 18 -43.33 -11.75 -14.79
N ASP A 19 -44.21 -11.59 -15.78
CA ASP A 19 -45.22 -12.57 -16.15
C ASP A 19 -44.90 -13.07 -17.57
N ILE A 20 -44.29 -14.25 -17.64
CA ILE A 20 -44.03 -14.99 -18.87
C ILE A 20 -44.82 -16.29 -18.73
N ASP A 21 -45.56 -16.71 -19.77
CA ASP A 21 -46.39 -17.92 -19.70
C ASP A 21 -45.59 -19.17 -19.28
N ASP A 22 -44.31 -19.22 -19.66
CA ASP A 22 -43.37 -20.29 -19.33
C ASP A 22 -42.64 -20.11 -17.98
N ALA A 23 -43.04 -19.13 -17.16
CA ALA A 23 -42.40 -18.87 -15.86
C ALA A 23 -42.44 -20.07 -14.91
N HIS A 24 -43.41 -20.98 -15.10
CA HIS A 24 -43.54 -22.23 -14.36
C HIS A 24 -42.45 -23.27 -14.71
N LEU A 25 -41.72 -23.10 -15.81
CA LEU A 25 -40.58 -23.93 -16.20
C LEU A 25 -39.27 -23.48 -15.53
N LEU A 26 -39.22 -22.26 -14.99
CA LEU A 26 -38.05 -21.80 -14.25
C LEU A 26 -38.08 -22.34 -12.81
N PRO A 27 -36.94 -22.78 -12.29
CA PRO A 27 -36.83 -23.13 -10.87
C PRO A 27 -37.12 -21.91 -9.98
N ASP A 28 -37.55 -22.15 -8.74
CA ASP A 28 -37.80 -21.08 -7.78
C ASP A 28 -36.48 -20.35 -7.47
N ASN A 29 -36.33 -19.14 -8.03
CA ASN A 29 -35.15 -18.30 -7.87
C ASN A 29 -35.23 -17.40 -6.63
N ARG A 30 -36.17 -17.65 -5.72
CA ARG A 30 -36.23 -16.92 -4.45
C ARG A 30 -34.99 -17.23 -3.61
N PRO A 31 -34.39 -16.24 -2.95
CA PRO A 31 -33.26 -16.46 -2.06
C PRO A 31 -33.61 -17.51 -1.00
N GLN A 32 -32.92 -18.62 -1.01
CA GLN A 32 -33.05 -19.65 0.02
C GLN A 32 -32.15 -19.31 1.19
N LYS A 33 -32.64 -19.54 2.41
CA LYS A 33 -31.83 -19.41 3.61
C LYS A 33 -30.77 -20.52 3.59
N LEU A 34 -29.50 -20.15 3.72
CA LEU A 34 -28.43 -21.14 3.86
C LEU A 34 -28.57 -21.84 5.23
N ASP A 35 -28.65 -23.17 5.23
CA ASP A 35 -28.53 -23.96 6.45
C ASP A 35 -27.09 -23.89 6.97
N GLU A 36 -26.91 -23.95 8.29
CA GLU A 36 -25.61 -23.77 8.97
C GLU A 36 -24.52 -24.76 8.52
N GLY A 37 -24.89 -25.85 7.83
CA GLY A 37 -23.97 -26.84 7.24
C GLY A 37 -23.73 -26.72 5.72
N GLY A 38 -24.37 -25.78 5.04
CA GLY A 38 -24.29 -25.59 3.57
C GLY A 38 -23.24 -24.58 3.12
N ALA A 39 -22.63 -23.85 4.05
CA ALA A 39 -21.42 -23.08 3.74
C ALA A 39 -20.29 -24.08 3.50
N ALA A 40 -19.93 -24.29 2.22
CA ALA A 40 -18.63 -24.88 1.91
C ALA A 40 -17.59 -24.15 2.77
N PRO A 41 -16.69 -24.86 3.48
CA PRO A 41 -15.69 -24.21 4.31
C PRO A 41 -15.00 -23.20 3.39
N ALA A 42 -15.11 -21.92 3.73
CA ALA A 42 -14.34 -20.88 3.06
C ALA A 42 -12.92 -21.40 3.14
N GLN A 43 -12.36 -21.82 2.00
CA GLN A 43 -11.00 -22.31 1.97
C GLN A 43 -10.19 -21.20 2.61
N ASP A 44 -9.46 -21.54 3.67
CA ASP A 44 -8.50 -20.66 4.33
C ASP A 44 -7.39 -20.34 3.32
N ALA A 45 -7.74 -19.57 2.28
CA ALA A 45 -6.77 -18.87 1.48
C ALA A 45 -6.07 -17.92 2.46
N PRO A 46 -4.73 -17.88 2.48
CA PRO A 46 -4.02 -16.93 3.31
C PRO A 46 -4.61 -15.54 3.03
N LYS A 47 -5.04 -14.86 4.10
CA LYS A 47 -5.51 -13.48 4.01
C LYS A 47 -4.30 -12.63 3.67
N ASP A 48 -3.98 -12.52 2.39
CA ASP A 48 -3.04 -11.52 1.91
C ASP A 48 -3.67 -10.15 2.15
N ALA A 49 -2.93 -9.21 2.78
CA ALA A 49 -3.35 -7.82 3.03
C ALA A 49 -3.97 -7.08 1.80
N VAL A 50 -3.64 -7.59 0.61
CA VAL A 50 -3.89 -6.95 -0.69
C VAL A 50 -5.06 -7.58 -1.42
N GLY A 51 -5.21 -8.91 -1.37
CA GLY A 51 -6.19 -9.65 -2.16
C GLY A 51 -7.59 -9.64 -1.55
N SER A 52 -8.63 -9.46 -2.37
CA SER A 52 -10.01 -9.57 -1.90
C SER A 52 -10.42 -11.04 -1.78
N SER A 53 -11.31 -11.35 -0.82
CA SER A 53 -11.85 -12.71 -0.68
C SER A 53 -12.63 -13.18 -1.92
N TRP A 54 -13.03 -12.26 -2.80
CA TRP A 54 -13.70 -12.56 -4.07
C TRP A 54 -12.74 -13.07 -5.14
N ASN A 55 -11.43 -12.80 -4.98
CA ASN A 55 -10.40 -13.18 -5.92
C ASN A 55 -9.73 -14.52 -5.58
N SER A 56 -10.54 -15.54 -5.29
CA SER A 56 -10.04 -16.88 -4.99
C SER A 56 -9.27 -17.51 -6.17
N ALA A 57 -9.55 -17.06 -7.40
CA ALA A 57 -8.86 -17.53 -8.61
C ALA A 57 -7.49 -16.88 -8.85
N GLY A 58 -7.06 -15.93 -8.02
CA GLY A 58 -5.78 -15.24 -8.16
C GLY A 58 -5.66 -14.41 -9.44
N THR A 59 -6.79 -13.88 -9.92
CA THR A 59 -6.83 -12.84 -10.96
C THR A 59 -6.11 -11.57 -10.50
N TRP A 60 -5.86 -10.68 -11.45
CA TRP A 60 -5.17 -9.43 -11.17
C TRP A 60 -6.04 -8.50 -10.33
N GLU A 61 -5.51 -8.03 -9.21
CA GLU A 61 -6.11 -6.98 -8.39
C GLU A 61 -5.08 -5.91 -8.07
N GLU A 62 -5.54 -4.66 -8.03
CA GLU A 62 -4.76 -3.51 -7.60
C GLU A 62 -5.46 -2.81 -6.44
N LYS A 63 -4.65 -2.31 -5.51
CA LYS A 63 -5.11 -1.52 -4.37
C LYS A 63 -4.19 -0.33 -4.19
N ASP A 64 -4.77 0.86 -4.14
CA ASP A 64 -4.03 2.06 -3.76
C ASP A 64 -3.62 1.96 -2.28
N MET A 65 -2.32 2.02 -2.03
CA MET A 65 -1.71 1.96 -0.71
C MET A 65 -0.92 3.23 -0.40
N SER A 66 -1.06 4.29 -1.20
CA SER A 66 -0.27 5.53 -1.11
C SER A 66 -0.29 6.14 0.30
N VAL A 67 -1.47 6.29 0.91
CA VAL A 67 -1.59 6.88 2.26
C VAL A 67 -0.91 6.03 3.32
N THR A 68 -1.16 4.71 3.29
CA THR A 68 -0.59 3.77 4.25
C THR A 68 0.92 3.63 4.09
N ALA A 69 1.40 3.57 2.85
CA ALA A 69 2.81 3.40 2.54
C ALA A 69 3.64 4.64 2.90
N ARG A 70 3.13 5.85 2.62
CA ARG A 70 3.75 7.10 3.08
C ARG A 70 3.89 7.10 4.60
N ALA A 71 2.80 6.84 5.32
CA ALA A 71 2.79 6.85 6.78
C ALA A 71 3.70 5.78 7.40
N GLU A 72 3.76 4.57 6.83
CA GLU A 72 4.64 3.50 7.32
C GLU A 72 6.12 3.82 7.03
N LEU A 73 6.45 4.37 5.86
CA LEU A 73 7.82 4.76 5.54
C LEU A 73 8.31 5.90 6.46
N GLU A 74 7.45 6.88 6.74
CA GLU A 74 7.74 7.94 7.71
C GLU A 74 8.03 7.38 9.10
N LYS A 75 7.24 6.40 9.56
CA LYS A 75 7.47 5.72 10.84
C LYS A 75 8.80 4.96 10.85
N ILE A 76 9.12 4.21 9.79
CA ILE A 76 10.38 3.45 9.72
C ILE A 76 11.58 4.39 9.79
N LEU A 77 11.55 5.51 9.07
CA LEU A 77 12.66 6.46 9.01
C LEU A 77 12.83 7.31 10.28
N THR A 78 11.79 7.41 11.12
CA THR A 78 11.80 8.16 12.39
C THR A 78 11.90 7.26 13.62
N ASP A 79 11.87 5.94 13.44
CA ASP A 79 12.02 4.94 14.50
C ASP A 79 13.40 5.06 15.16
N GLU A 80 13.45 4.98 16.50
CA GLU A 80 14.70 5.07 17.26
C GLU A 80 15.66 3.91 16.96
N SER A 81 15.12 2.77 16.54
CA SER A 81 15.89 1.60 16.14
C SER A 81 16.54 1.75 14.76
N PHE A 82 16.11 2.73 13.97
CA PHE A 82 16.60 2.95 12.62
C PHE A 82 17.64 4.08 12.59
N SER A 83 18.87 3.74 12.19
CA SER A 83 19.98 4.70 12.06
C SER A 83 20.44 4.76 10.59
N LEU A 84 20.67 5.97 10.10
CA LEU A 84 21.21 6.23 8.76
C LEU A 84 22.71 5.94 8.70
N ILE A 85 23.40 6.22 9.82
CA ILE A 85 24.81 5.89 10.05
C ILE A 85 24.89 5.29 11.45
N ASP A 86 25.50 4.12 11.52
CA ASP A 86 25.86 3.44 12.78
C ASP A 86 27.19 2.72 12.57
N ALA A 87 28.29 3.48 12.61
CA ALA A 87 29.64 2.96 12.41
C ALA A 87 30.66 3.88 13.10
N ASP A 88 31.75 3.30 13.63
CA ASP A 88 32.90 4.04 14.17
C ASP A 88 32.58 5.06 15.28
N GLY A 89 31.54 4.79 16.08
CA GLY A 89 31.07 5.71 17.13
C GLY A 89 30.23 6.89 16.61
N ASN A 90 30.01 6.95 15.30
CA ASN A 90 29.16 7.93 14.64
C ASN A 90 27.74 7.38 14.53
N LYS A 91 26.78 8.10 15.10
CA LYS A 91 25.37 7.73 15.10
C LYS A 91 24.53 8.88 14.57
N VAL A 92 23.91 8.68 13.42
CA VAL A 92 23.01 9.66 12.78
C VAL A 92 21.66 9.01 12.52
N ARG A 93 20.58 9.69 12.96
CA ARG A 93 19.20 9.22 12.84
C ARG A 93 18.30 10.25 12.20
N GLY A 94 17.21 9.78 11.61
CA GLY A 94 16.08 10.60 11.21
C GLY A 94 15.30 11.11 12.42
N VAL A 95 14.77 12.34 12.33
CA VAL A 95 13.92 12.95 13.38
C VAL A 95 12.52 13.20 12.85
N THR A 96 12.41 13.81 11.68
CA THR A 96 11.12 14.02 11.01
C THR A 96 11.26 13.64 9.55
N ALA A 97 10.33 12.82 9.04
CA ALA A 97 10.25 12.45 7.63
C ALA A 97 8.97 13.01 7.02
N THR A 98 9.03 13.35 5.75
CA THR A 98 7.86 13.67 4.93
C THR A 98 8.01 12.93 3.62
N VAL A 99 7.06 12.05 3.31
CA VAL A 99 7.08 11.20 2.12
C VAL A 99 5.96 11.65 1.18
N THR A 100 6.32 11.93 -0.08
CA THR A 100 5.38 12.24 -1.16
C THR A 100 5.57 11.27 -2.32
N GLY A 101 4.54 11.09 -3.16
CA GLY A 101 4.55 10.13 -4.27
C GLY A 101 3.64 8.93 -4.01
N ASP A 102 3.42 8.07 -4.99
CA ASP A 102 2.29 7.14 -5.01
C ASP A 102 2.73 5.69 -4.80
N SER A 103 1.80 4.84 -4.36
CA SER A 103 2.05 3.42 -4.16
C SER A 103 0.82 2.57 -4.46
N GLN A 104 1.04 1.50 -5.22
CA GLN A 104 0.04 0.48 -5.51
C GLN A 104 0.50 -0.88 -5.02
N ALA A 105 -0.39 -1.62 -4.38
CA ALA A 105 -0.20 -3.03 -4.13
C ALA A 105 -0.92 -3.84 -5.21
N TYR A 106 -0.20 -4.81 -5.79
CA TYR A 106 -0.65 -5.69 -6.85
C TYR A 106 -0.78 -7.10 -6.30
N HIS A 107 -1.90 -7.76 -6.56
CA HIS A 107 -2.05 -9.19 -6.33
C HIS A 107 -2.17 -9.90 -7.68
N ILE A 108 -1.18 -10.73 -8.03
CA ILE A 108 -1.10 -11.38 -9.34
C ILE A 108 -0.79 -12.86 -9.15
N ARG A 109 -1.74 -13.75 -9.50
CA ARG A 109 -1.58 -15.21 -9.43
C ARG A 109 -1.07 -15.70 -8.08
N GLY A 110 -1.65 -15.19 -6.99
CA GLY A 110 -1.27 -15.56 -5.62
C GLY A 110 0.04 -14.95 -5.12
N ARG A 111 0.57 -13.92 -5.80
CA ARG A 111 1.74 -13.16 -5.33
C ARG A 111 1.41 -11.69 -5.18
N SER A 112 1.59 -11.18 -3.97
CA SER A 112 1.45 -9.77 -3.67
C SER A 112 2.77 -9.02 -3.90
N ARG A 113 2.72 -7.85 -4.55
CA ARG A 113 3.86 -6.97 -4.81
C ARG A 113 3.49 -5.54 -4.48
N LEU A 114 4.46 -4.77 -3.99
CA LEU A 114 4.28 -3.35 -3.72
C LEU A 114 5.07 -2.54 -4.74
N GLY A 115 4.37 -1.79 -5.57
CA GLY A 115 4.94 -0.73 -6.40
C GLY A 115 4.87 0.60 -5.65
N TYR A 116 5.93 1.41 -5.74
CA TYR A 116 5.94 2.76 -5.22
C TYR A 116 6.95 3.62 -5.96
N GLU A 117 6.66 4.91 -6.02
CA GLU A 117 7.58 5.95 -6.44
C GLU A 117 7.49 7.09 -5.42
N PHE A 118 8.56 7.27 -4.63
CA PHE A 118 8.57 8.21 -3.52
C PHE A 118 9.67 9.27 -3.63
N LYS A 119 9.36 10.44 -3.07
CA LYS A 119 10.30 11.49 -2.73
C LYS A 119 10.25 11.69 -1.22
N VAL A 120 11.40 11.61 -0.58
CA VAL A 120 11.50 11.67 0.89
C VAL A 120 12.29 12.90 1.28
N LYS A 121 11.71 13.72 2.16
CA LYS A 121 12.43 14.80 2.85
C LYS A 121 12.57 14.41 4.31
N LEU A 122 13.80 14.26 4.77
CA LEU A 122 14.10 13.80 6.12
C LEU A 122 14.99 14.80 6.84
N THR A 123 14.63 15.20 8.05
CA THR A 123 15.56 15.91 8.95
C THR A 123 16.34 14.89 9.75
N TRP A 124 17.63 15.09 9.92
CA TRP A 124 18.52 14.19 10.64
C TRP A 124 19.28 14.91 11.75
N LYS A 125 19.59 14.15 12.81
CA LYS A 125 20.41 14.59 13.93
C LYS A 125 21.27 13.43 14.43
N GLY A 126 22.43 13.74 15.00
CA GLY A 126 23.33 12.71 15.50
C GLY A 126 24.63 13.25 16.05
N SER A 127 25.52 12.32 16.38
CA SER A 127 26.92 12.59 16.71
C SER A 127 27.80 12.05 15.59
N PHE A 128 28.71 12.87 15.08
CA PHE A 128 29.70 12.51 14.07
C PHE A 128 31.05 13.12 14.47
N ASP A 129 32.09 12.30 14.57
CA ASP A 129 33.44 12.65 15.04
C ASP A 129 33.43 13.42 16.37
N GLY A 130 32.56 13.01 17.30
CA GLY A 130 32.42 13.62 18.62
C GLY A 130 31.69 14.98 18.63
N LYS A 131 31.10 15.41 17.51
CA LYS A 131 30.32 16.65 17.39
C LYS A 131 28.85 16.36 17.12
N GLU A 132 27.97 17.16 17.70
CA GLU A 132 26.55 17.13 17.34
C GLU A 132 26.34 17.72 15.94
N VAL A 133 25.73 16.93 15.07
CA VAL A 133 25.48 17.27 13.67
C VAL A 133 23.99 17.20 13.37
N SER A 134 23.53 18.09 12.49
CA SER A 134 22.14 18.09 12.04
C SER A 134 22.00 18.65 10.63
N GLY A 135 20.92 18.29 9.97
CA GLY A 135 20.62 18.78 8.64
C GLY A 135 19.34 18.19 8.07
N GLU A 136 19.17 18.38 6.78
CA GLU A 136 18.11 17.80 5.96
C GLU A 136 18.72 16.80 4.97
N LEU A 137 17.91 15.87 4.51
CA LEU A 137 18.26 14.84 3.55
C LEU A 137 17.08 14.72 2.58
N ASP A 138 17.30 15.11 1.33
CA ASP A 138 16.34 14.89 0.26
C ASP A 138 16.73 13.62 -0.50
N ILE A 139 15.84 12.63 -0.53
CA ILE A 139 15.95 11.42 -1.34
C ILE A 139 14.96 11.58 -2.51
N GLN A 140 15.50 11.58 -3.72
CA GLN A 140 14.70 11.70 -4.95
C GLN A 140 14.62 10.35 -5.64
N ASP A 141 13.46 10.10 -6.24
CA ASP A 141 13.23 8.98 -7.16
C ASP A 141 13.46 7.62 -6.50
N LEU A 142 12.93 7.43 -5.29
CA LEU A 142 12.91 6.14 -4.61
C LEU A 142 11.82 5.26 -5.23
N ASP A 143 12.21 4.39 -6.15
CA ASP A 143 11.32 3.46 -6.83
C ASP A 143 11.53 2.01 -6.37
N SER A 144 10.42 1.29 -6.29
CA SER A 144 10.35 -0.16 -6.08
C SER A 144 11.07 -1.00 -7.14
N SER A 145 11.18 -0.54 -8.38
CA SER A 145 11.83 -1.29 -9.48
C SER A 145 13.33 -1.03 -9.57
N ASP A 146 13.78 0.17 -9.19
CA ASP A 146 15.19 0.57 -9.17
C ASP A 146 15.60 1.15 -7.81
N LEU A 147 15.99 0.26 -6.90
CA LEU A 147 16.53 0.63 -5.59
C LEU A 147 17.98 1.12 -5.64
N ASP A 148 18.62 1.23 -6.79
CA ASP A 148 19.99 1.73 -6.94
C ASP A 148 20.08 3.13 -7.58
N GLY A 149 19.05 3.51 -8.34
CA GLY A 149 18.95 4.75 -9.11
C GLY A 149 18.60 6.00 -8.32
N PHE A 150 18.20 5.88 -7.05
CA PHE A 150 17.78 7.04 -6.26
C PHE A 150 18.94 8.00 -5.91
N ASP A 151 18.65 9.30 -5.89
CA ASP A 151 19.62 10.35 -5.57
C ASP A 151 19.47 10.79 -4.11
N ILE A 152 20.60 10.95 -3.42
CA ILE A 152 20.66 11.38 -2.02
C ILE A 152 21.34 12.75 -1.97
N ARG A 153 20.58 13.76 -1.53
CA ARG A 153 21.03 15.15 -1.39
C ARG A 153 21.00 15.59 0.08
N PRO A 154 22.08 15.36 0.83
CA PRO A 154 22.20 15.87 2.19
C PRO A 154 22.45 17.38 2.17
N LYS A 155 21.70 18.12 2.98
CA LYS A 155 21.83 19.56 3.21
C LYS A 155 22.24 19.79 4.67
N PRO A 156 23.54 20.02 4.94
CA PRO A 156 24.01 20.25 6.31
C PRO A 156 23.51 21.58 6.85
N LYS A 157 23.16 21.63 8.14
CA LYS A 157 22.73 22.88 8.80
C LYS A 157 23.92 23.76 9.19
N ASN A 158 25.00 23.15 9.65
CA ASN A 158 26.20 23.83 10.16
C ASN A 158 27.46 23.41 9.38
N ALA A 159 28.55 24.17 9.50
CA ALA A 159 29.82 23.84 8.86
C ALA A 159 30.38 22.47 9.31
N ASP A 160 30.25 22.14 10.60
CA ASP A 160 30.65 20.84 11.15
C ASP A 160 29.80 19.67 10.64
N SER A 161 28.61 19.94 10.10
CA SER A 161 27.71 18.92 9.54
C SER A 161 28.06 18.54 8.09
N LYS A 162 29.02 19.22 7.46
CA LYS A 162 29.44 18.92 6.08
C LYS A 162 30.11 17.55 5.94
N SER A 163 30.99 17.17 6.88
CA SER A 163 31.62 15.84 6.89
C SER A 163 30.57 14.74 7.07
N ALA A 164 29.63 14.94 7.99
CA ALA A 164 28.50 14.04 8.20
C ALA A 164 27.60 13.94 6.95
N ALA A 165 27.37 15.03 6.22
CA ALA A 165 26.62 15.04 4.97
C ALA A 165 27.32 14.21 3.87
N GLU A 166 28.64 14.33 3.71
CA GLU A 166 29.38 13.51 2.75
C GLU A 166 29.39 12.02 3.12
N ALA A 167 29.52 11.72 4.42
CA ALA A 167 29.40 10.36 4.93
C ALA A 167 28.00 9.79 4.66
N LEU A 168 26.93 10.56 4.91
CA LEU A 168 25.55 10.18 4.61
C LEU A 168 25.35 9.86 3.13
N LYS A 169 25.93 10.66 2.22
CA LYS A 169 25.80 10.40 0.78
C LYS A 169 26.34 9.03 0.38
N LYS A 170 27.38 8.54 1.06
CA LYS A 170 28.02 7.23 0.78
C LYS A 170 27.35 6.08 1.55
N SER A 171 26.94 6.32 2.80
CA SER A 171 26.51 5.27 3.74
C SER A 171 25.00 5.15 3.91
N ALA A 172 24.21 6.17 3.57
CA ALA A 172 22.75 6.14 3.76
C ALA A 172 22.03 5.24 2.75
N ARG A 173 22.64 4.93 1.59
CA ARG A 173 22.07 4.05 0.56
C ARG A 173 21.61 2.69 1.11
N PRO A 174 22.46 1.88 1.76
CA PRO A 174 22.04 0.60 2.32
C PRO A 174 20.97 0.75 3.41
N ALA A 175 21.02 1.83 4.22
CA ALA A 175 19.99 2.09 5.21
C ALA A 175 18.62 2.33 4.55
N VAL A 176 18.56 3.19 3.52
CA VAL A 176 17.32 3.47 2.77
C VAL A 176 16.78 2.21 2.08
N LYS A 177 17.65 1.37 1.49
CA LYS A 177 17.24 0.07 0.94
C LYS A 177 16.60 -0.82 2.01
N LYS A 178 17.22 -0.91 3.19
CA LYS A 178 16.67 -1.67 4.31
C LYS A 178 15.32 -1.11 4.77
N ALA A 179 15.15 0.21 4.79
CA ALA A 179 13.86 0.83 5.11
C ALA A 179 12.79 0.47 4.06
N ALA A 180 13.14 0.48 2.78
CA ALA A 180 12.25 0.09 1.68
C ALA A 180 11.85 -1.40 1.73
N GLU A 181 12.79 -2.28 2.08
CA GLU A 181 12.51 -3.70 2.33
C GLU A 181 11.56 -3.89 3.51
N LEU A 182 11.83 -3.22 4.64
CA LEU A 182 10.95 -3.26 5.81
C LEU A 182 9.55 -2.73 5.49
N LEU A 183 9.44 -1.70 4.65
CA LEU A 183 8.16 -1.18 4.18
C LEU A 183 7.38 -2.27 3.43
N SER A 184 8.02 -2.92 2.45
CA SER A 184 7.38 -3.98 1.67
C SER A 184 6.95 -5.15 2.56
N GLN A 185 7.78 -5.56 3.52
CA GLN A 185 7.43 -6.61 4.48
C GLN A 185 6.23 -6.20 5.36
N ARG A 186 6.23 -4.99 5.93
CA ARG A 186 5.14 -4.53 6.81
C ARG A 186 3.80 -4.36 6.08
N LEU A 187 3.82 -4.04 4.79
CA LEU A 187 2.61 -3.83 4.01
C LEU A 187 2.08 -5.11 3.37
N LEU A 188 2.96 -6.04 3.00
CA LEU A 188 2.56 -7.29 2.33
C LEU A 188 2.30 -8.44 3.32
N ALA A 189 2.91 -8.43 4.52
CA ALA A 189 2.72 -9.48 5.53
C ALA A 189 1.53 -9.24 6.48
N ARG A 190 0.64 -8.30 6.14
CA ARG A 190 -0.54 -7.95 6.95
C ARG A 190 -1.75 -8.82 6.69
#